data_AF-A0A7H8KPS8-F1
#
_entry.id   AF-A0A7H8KPS8-F1
#
_cell.length_a   1.000
_cell.length_b   1.000
_cell.length_c   1.000
_cell.angle_alpha   90.00
_cell.angle_beta   90.00
_cell.angle_gamma   90.00
#
_symmetry.space_group_name_H-M   'P 1'
#
loop_
_entity.id
_entity.type
_entity.pdbx_description
1 polymer ?
#
loop_
_entity_poly.entity_id
_entity_poly.type
_entity_poly.pdbx_seq_one_letter_code
_entity_poly.pdbx_strand_id
1 'polypeptide(L)'
;MTTAQQRLHHALDALGRTARPGPAVDGCGHCYTPRELAALSGPPDLVPDRLLHSVAMKSPGHWVDFPALYRRLAPRLLRQLTTGTLAVDGPLVAARLVAADWTSWHRAELVRDVLDAWWCATLADPAANAADVLETVSVATGTATPWLRAWSETRTPTAERHLTRAVGDWLYYDRLPDLRLGFHRELPVGPEIAAWIAALPPHLLDEEQRSWLDLVYDRT
;
A
#
# COMPACT_ATOMS: atom_id res chain seq x y z
N MET A 1 -18.16 -14.62 13.93
CA MET A 1 -17.61 -13.35 13.39
C MET A 1 -16.35 -13.70 12.61
N THR A 2 -16.18 -13.17 11.39
CA THR A 2 -14.95 -13.38 10.62
C THR A 2 -13.84 -12.46 11.14
N THR A 3 -12.62 -12.98 11.29
CA THR A 3 -11.47 -12.17 11.71
C THR A 3 -11.02 -11.22 10.59
N ALA A 4 -10.22 -10.20 10.91
CA ALA A 4 -9.65 -9.31 9.89
C ALA A 4 -8.83 -10.10 8.84
N GLN A 5 -8.07 -11.10 9.28
CA GLN A 5 -7.31 -11.97 8.39
C GLN A 5 -8.18 -12.81 7.45
N GLN A 6 -9.32 -13.33 7.94
CA GLN A 6 -10.28 -14.05 7.11
C GLN A 6 -10.92 -13.13 6.05
N ARG A 7 -11.24 -11.88 6.42
CA ARG A 7 -11.75 -10.88 5.47
C ARG A 7 -10.74 -10.59 4.36
N LEU A 8 -9.46 -10.41 4.73
CA LEU A 8 -8.38 -10.23 3.75
C LEU A 8 -8.26 -11.43 2.80
N HIS A 9 -8.28 -12.65 3.33
CA HIS A 9 -8.23 -13.85 2.49
C HIS A 9 -9.40 -13.92 1.49
N HIS A 10 -10.62 -13.64 1.95
CA HIS A 10 -11.80 -13.62 1.08
C HIS A 10 -11.72 -12.53 0.00
N ALA A 11 -11.24 -11.33 0.33
CA ALA A 11 -11.05 -10.24 -0.63
C ALA A 11 -10.00 -10.63 -1.70
N LEU A 12 -8.87 -11.22 -1.28
CA LEU A 12 -7.84 -11.71 -2.19
C LEU A 12 -8.33 -12.85 -3.08
N ASP A 13 -9.20 -13.73 -2.59
CA ASP A 13 -9.80 -14.78 -3.41
C ASP A 13 -10.79 -14.21 -4.42
N ALA A 14 -11.59 -13.21 -4.02
CA ALA A 14 -12.50 -12.52 -4.91
C ALA A 14 -11.76 -11.80 -6.04
N LEU A 15 -10.70 -11.07 -5.71
CA LEU A 15 -9.82 -10.45 -6.70
C LEU A 15 -9.11 -11.50 -7.56
N GLY A 16 -8.63 -12.60 -6.96
CA GLY A 16 -7.97 -13.70 -7.68
C GLY A 16 -8.85 -14.29 -8.80
N ARG A 17 -10.16 -14.36 -8.59
CA ARG A 17 -11.11 -14.86 -9.60
C ARG A 17 -11.27 -13.97 -10.84
N THR A 18 -10.76 -12.73 -10.82
CA THR A 18 -10.75 -11.85 -12.00
C THR A 18 -9.53 -12.06 -12.90
N ALA A 19 -8.51 -12.79 -12.43
CA ALA A 19 -7.31 -13.07 -13.22
C ALA A 19 -7.66 -13.85 -14.50
N ARG A 20 -7.21 -13.35 -15.64
CA ARG A 20 -7.41 -13.97 -16.96
C ARG A 20 -6.12 -13.86 -17.77
N PRO A 21 -5.87 -14.78 -18.73
CA PRO A 21 -4.88 -14.54 -19.78
C PRO A 21 -5.15 -13.19 -20.46
N GLY A 22 -4.07 -12.52 -20.85
CA GLY A 22 -4.13 -11.20 -21.47
C GLY A 22 -3.57 -11.23 -22.89
N PRO A 23 -3.49 -10.07 -23.56
CA PRO A 23 -2.75 -9.97 -24.80
C PRO A 23 -1.27 -10.33 -24.61
N ALA A 24 -0.58 -10.54 -25.73
CA ALA A 24 0.86 -10.68 -25.73
C ALA A 24 1.51 -9.45 -25.08
N VAL A 25 2.45 -9.70 -24.19
CA VAL A 25 3.24 -8.67 -23.52
C VAL A 25 4.44 -8.34 -24.38
N ASP A 26 4.64 -7.05 -24.61
CA ASP A 26 5.83 -6.52 -25.24
C ASP A 26 6.46 -5.41 -24.36
N GLY A 27 7.75 -5.20 -24.51
CA GLY A 27 8.52 -4.28 -23.68
C GLY A 27 10.00 -4.25 -24.02
N CYS A 28 10.81 -3.81 -23.06
CA CYS A 28 12.23 -3.62 -23.25
C CYS A 28 12.98 -4.94 -23.54
N GLY A 29 13.36 -5.17 -24.80
CA GLY A 29 14.13 -6.34 -25.24
C GLY A 29 15.57 -6.42 -24.69
N HIS A 30 16.07 -5.36 -24.05
CA HIS A 30 17.35 -5.40 -23.33
C HIS A 30 17.20 -5.91 -21.89
N CYS A 31 16.02 -5.73 -21.29
CA CYS A 31 15.73 -6.15 -19.91
C CYS A 31 15.08 -7.53 -19.84
N TYR A 32 14.38 -7.94 -20.90
CA TYR A 32 13.62 -9.19 -20.94
C TYR A 32 13.92 -9.95 -22.22
N THR A 33 14.17 -11.24 -22.07
CA THR A 33 14.27 -12.15 -23.22
C THR A 33 12.89 -12.39 -23.84
N PRO A 34 12.81 -12.79 -25.13
CA PRO A 34 11.55 -13.17 -25.76
C PRO A 34 10.80 -14.27 -24.98
N ARG A 35 11.52 -15.19 -24.35
CA ARG A 35 10.94 -16.23 -23.50
C ARG A 35 10.29 -15.67 -22.23
N GLU A 36 10.86 -14.63 -21.63
CA GLU A 36 10.30 -13.99 -20.44
C GLU A 36 9.08 -13.14 -20.77
N LEU A 37 9.09 -12.42 -21.89
CA LEU A 37 7.90 -11.73 -22.40
C LEU A 37 6.78 -12.72 -22.75
N ALA A 38 7.12 -13.86 -23.36
CA ALA A 38 6.16 -14.94 -23.61
C ALA A 38 5.60 -15.53 -22.30
N ALA A 39 6.44 -15.72 -21.28
CA ALA A 39 5.99 -16.20 -19.96
C ALA A 39 5.04 -15.18 -19.30
N LEU A 40 5.37 -13.88 -19.36
CA LEU A 40 4.49 -12.82 -18.89
C LEU A 40 3.18 -12.77 -19.67
N SER A 41 3.14 -13.18 -20.93
CA SER A 41 1.93 -13.24 -21.75
C SER A 41 0.97 -14.37 -21.36
N GLY A 42 1.47 -15.39 -20.67
CA GLY A 42 0.71 -16.59 -20.30
C GLY A 42 -0.29 -16.40 -19.16
N PRO A 43 -0.85 -17.51 -18.64
CA PRO A 43 -1.70 -17.51 -17.46
C PRO A 43 -0.99 -16.85 -16.25
N PRO A 44 -1.62 -15.91 -15.54
CA PRO A 44 -0.97 -15.17 -14.45
C PRO A 44 -0.41 -16.05 -13.35
N ASP A 45 -1.05 -17.17 -13.04
CA ASP A 45 -0.63 -18.17 -12.05
C ASP A 45 0.64 -18.93 -12.43
N LEU A 46 0.96 -19.01 -13.72
CA LEU A 46 2.16 -19.66 -14.23
C LEU A 46 3.36 -18.70 -14.41
N VAL A 47 3.16 -17.39 -14.20
CA VAL A 47 4.25 -16.41 -14.26
C VAL A 47 5.25 -16.68 -13.12
N PRO A 48 6.55 -16.87 -13.41
CA PRO A 48 7.56 -17.04 -12.36
C PRO A 48 7.62 -15.83 -11.43
N ASP A 49 7.78 -16.06 -10.12
CA ASP A 49 7.82 -14.99 -9.11
C ASP A 49 8.91 -13.96 -9.39
N ARG A 50 10.08 -14.40 -9.86
CA ARG A 50 11.15 -13.49 -10.29
C ARG A 50 10.69 -12.47 -11.35
N LEU A 51 9.80 -12.87 -12.27
CA LEU A 51 9.26 -11.98 -13.30
C LEU A 51 8.14 -11.11 -12.72
N LEU A 52 7.30 -11.66 -11.84
CA LEU A 52 6.27 -10.92 -11.13
C LEU A 52 6.87 -9.75 -10.32
N HIS A 53 7.92 -10.03 -9.53
CA HIS A 53 8.64 -9.03 -8.73
C HIS A 53 9.32 -8.00 -9.63
N SER A 54 9.90 -8.46 -10.75
CA SER A 54 10.50 -7.57 -11.75
C SER A 54 9.47 -6.60 -12.35
N VAL A 55 8.26 -7.06 -12.69
CA VAL A 55 7.18 -6.18 -13.17
C VAL A 55 6.75 -5.17 -12.12
N ALA A 56 6.65 -5.58 -10.84
CA ALA A 56 6.33 -4.68 -9.75
C ALA A 56 7.40 -3.59 -9.54
N MET A 57 8.67 -3.94 -9.72
CA MET A 57 9.79 -3.03 -9.50
C MET A 57 10.01 -2.07 -10.69
N LYS A 58 9.98 -2.57 -11.94
CA LYS A 58 10.35 -1.78 -13.12
C LYS A 58 9.40 -0.62 -13.40
N SER A 59 9.96 0.46 -13.96
CA SER A 59 9.20 1.63 -14.39
C SER A 59 8.17 1.26 -15.49
N PRO A 60 6.97 1.87 -15.50
CA PRO A 60 5.95 1.66 -16.53
C PRO A 60 6.48 1.75 -17.96
N GLY A 61 7.43 2.64 -18.22
CA GLY A 61 8.04 2.82 -19.55
C GLY A 61 8.85 1.63 -20.07
N HIS A 62 9.03 0.56 -19.28
CA HIS A 62 9.63 -0.69 -19.77
C HIS A 62 8.66 -1.52 -20.60
N TRP A 63 7.38 -1.17 -20.64
CA TRP A 63 6.30 -1.99 -21.20
C TRP A 63 5.52 -1.19 -22.22
N VAL A 64 5.12 -1.85 -23.31
CA VAL A 64 4.29 -1.21 -24.34
C VAL A 64 2.88 -0.89 -23.81
N ASP A 65 2.29 -1.82 -23.04
CA ASP A 65 0.99 -1.67 -22.40
C ASP A 65 1.08 -2.04 -20.91
N PHE A 66 1.71 -1.14 -20.14
CA PHE A 66 1.84 -1.31 -18.69
C PHE A 66 0.49 -1.45 -17.97
N PRO A 67 -0.54 -0.61 -18.23
CA PRO A 67 -1.81 -0.73 -17.54
C PRO A 67 -2.47 -2.11 -17.70
N ALA A 68 -2.48 -2.67 -18.92
CA ALA A 68 -3.06 -4.00 -19.13
C ALA A 68 -2.25 -5.11 -18.46
N LEU A 69 -0.90 -5.05 -18.56
CA LEU A 69 0.00 -5.99 -17.89
C LEU A 69 -0.21 -5.97 -16.37
N TYR A 70 -0.19 -4.78 -15.78
CA TYR A 70 -0.25 -4.62 -14.33
C TYR A 70 -1.61 -5.03 -13.76
N ARG A 71 -2.71 -4.62 -14.41
CA ARG A 71 -4.07 -5.07 -14.06
C ARG A 71 -4.18 -6.59 -13.98
N ARG A 72 -3.61 -7.27 -14.97
CA ARG A 72 -3.64 -8.73 -15.03
C ARG A 72 -2.87 -9.39 -13.88
N LEU A 73 -1.73 -8.82 -13.49
CA LEU A 73 -0.87 -9.36 -12.44
C LEU A 73 -1.25 -8.88 -11.03
N ALA A 74 -2.04 -7.82 -10.91
CA ALA A 74 -2.46 -7.21 -9.65
C ALA A 74 -3.01 -8.21 -8.61
N PRO A 75 -3.84 -9.21 -8.96
CA PRO A 75 -4.30 -10.19 -7.97
C PRO A 75 -3.16 -10.96 -7.30
N ARG A 76 -2.11 -11.34 -8.05
CA ARG A 76 -0.93 -12.03 -7.50
C ARG A 76 -0.02 -11.07 -6.75
N LEU A 77 0.19 -9.87 -7.29
CA LEU A 77 1.00 -8.82 -6.65
C LEU A 77 0.44 -8.43 -5.29
N LEU A 78 -0.85 -8.14 -5.20
CA LEU A 78 -1.52 -7.79 -3.96
C LEU A 78 -1.52 -8.96 -2.96
N ARG A 79 -1.68 -10.20 -3.43
CA ARG A 79 -1.53 -11.36 -2.54
C ARG A 79 -0.12 -11.48 -1.97
N GLN A 80 0.93 -11.35 -2.80
CA GLN A 80 2.30 -11.44 -2.29
C GLN A 80 2.67 -10.27 -1.39
N LEU A 81 2.21 -9.05 -1.72
CA LEU A 81 2.40 -7.85 -0.91
C LEU A 81 1.78 -8.03 0.50
N THR A 82 0.50 -8.37 0.56
CA THR A 82 -0.25 -8.47 1.82
C THR A 82 0.17 -9.64 2.70
N THR A 83 0.87 -10.63 2.14
CA THR A 83 1.44 -11.78 2.86
C THR A 83 2.94 -11.63 3.16
N GLY A 84 3.56 -10.52 2.79
CA GLY A 84 5.00 -10.28 3.02
C GLY A 84 5.93 -11.16 2.19
N THR A 85 5.45 -11.73 1.08
CA THR A 85 6.26 -12.59 0.18
C THR A 85 6.73 -11.88 -1.09
N LEU A 86 6.27 -10.65 -1.31
CA LEU A 86 6.74 -9.79 -2.40
C LEU A 86 8.03 -9.09 -1.99
N ALA A 87 9.12 -9.25 -2.75
CA ALA A 87 10.39 -8.56 -2.49
C ALA A 87 10.43 -7.15 -3.12
N VAL A 88 9.32 -6.41 -3.01
CA VAL A 88 9.14 -5.06 -3.54
C VAL A 88 8.33 -4.25 -2.54
N ASP A 89 8.79 -3.03 -2.24
CA ASP A 89 8.16 -2.16 -1.24
C ASP A 89 6.71 -1.83 -1.60
N GLY A 90 5.84 -1.80 -0.59
CA GLY A 90 4.44 -1.46 -0.75
C GLY A 90 4.21 -0.10 -1.43
N PRO A 91 4.90 0.98 -1.02
CA PRO A 91 4.77 2.29 -1.67
C PRO A 91 5.10 2.25 -3.17
N LEU A 92 6.02 1.40 -3.60
CA LEU A 92 6.32 1.22 -5.03
C LEU A 92 5.17 0.50 -5.75
N VAL A 93 4.60 -0.55 -5.14
CA VAL A 93 3.41 -1.23 -5.66
C VAL A 93 2.23 -0.26 -5.78
N ALA A 94 2.03 0.63 -4.81
CA ALA A 94 1.01 1.67 -4.87
C ALA A 94 1.21 2.61 -6.05
N ALA A 95 2.43 3.11 -6.26
CA ALA A 95 2.77 3.94 -7.41
C ALA A 95 2.49 3.23 -8.75
N ARG A 96 2.72 1.91 -8.81
CA ARG A 96 2.41 1.08 -9.98
C ARG A 96 0.91 0.86 -10.20
N LEU A 97 0.12 0.68 -9.14
CA LEU A 97 -1.34 0.64 -9.24
C LEU A 97 -1.87 1.95 -9.82
N VAL A 98 -1.39 3.09 -9.32
CA VAL A 98 -1.77 4.43 -9.83
C VAL A 98 -1.35 4.60 -11.29
N ALA A 99 -0.12 4.24 -11.64
CA ALA A 99 0.35 4.31 -13.03
C ALA A 99 -0.39 3.37 -13.99
N ALA A 100 -1.04 2.32 -13.47
CA ALA A 100 -1.88 1.41 -14.23
C ALA A 100 -3.37 1.81 -14.21
N ASP A 101 -3.70 2.97 -13.65
CA ASP A 101 -5.06 3.52 -13.54
C ASP A 101 -6.05 2.53 -12.92
N TRP A 102 -5.69 1.96 -11.76
CA TRP A 102 -6.46 0.88 -11.16
C TRP A 102 -7.92 1.23 -10.86
N THR A 103 -8.21 2.51 -10.62
CA THR A 103 -9.55 3.01 -10.36
C THR A 103 -10.48 2.90 -11.57
N SER A 104 -9.97 2.83 -12.79
CA SER A 104 -10.78 2.65 -14.01
C SER A 104 -11.00 1.18 -14.39
N TRP A 105 -10.42 0.25 -13.65
CA TRP A 105 -10.53 -1.17 -13.96
C TRP A 105 -11.95 -1.69 -13.80
N HIS A 106 -12.30 -2.68 -14.63
CA HIS A 106 -13.48 -3.50 -14.35
C HIS A 106 -13.30 -4.20 -12.99
N ARG A 107 -14.29 -4.05 -12.12
CA ARG A 107 -14.26 -4.54 -10.73
C ARG A 107 -13.18 -3.89 -9.85
N ALA A 108 -12.86 -2.61 -10.06
CA ALA A 108 -11.92 -1.85 -9.23
C ALA A 108 -12.29 -1.88 -7.72
N GLU A 109 -13.57 -2.04 -7.40
CA GLU A 109 -14.03 -2.24 -6.02
C GLU A 109 -13.40 -3.46 -5.35
N LEU A 110 -13.01 -4.51 -6.09
CA LEU A 110 -12.32 -5.67 -5.49
C LEU A 110 -10.88 -5.35 -5.08
N VAL A 111 -10.22 -4.41 -5.78
CA VAL A 111 -8.92 -3.89 -5.33
C VAL A 111 -9.11 -3.08 -4.07
N ARG A 112 -10.14 -2.22 -4.03
CA ARG A 112 -10.48 -1.44 -2.84
C ARG A 112 -10.78 -2.34 -1.63
N ASP A 113 -11.57 -3.40 -1.81
CA ASP A 113 -11.89 -4.38 -0.77
C ASP A 113 -10.62 -5.03 -0.19
N VAL A 114 -9.62 -5.33 -1.04
CA VAL A 114 -8.33 -5.86 -0.59
C VAL A 114 -7.57 -4.83 0.24
N LEU A 115 -7.48 -3.57 -0.20
CA LEU A 115 -6.80 -2.51 0.54
C LEU A 115 -7.46 -2.26 1.91
N ASP A 116 -8.79 -2.22 1.95
CA ASP A 116 -9.58 -2.04 3.17
C ASP A 116 -9.39 -3.21 4.15
N ALA A 117 -9.48 -4.45 3.64
CA ALA A 117 -9.28 -5.63 4.46
C ALA A 117 -7.82 -5.77 4.93
N TRP A 118 -6.85 -5.39 4.11
CA TRP A 118 -5.43 -5.40 4.47
C TRP A 118 -5.15 -4.42 5.60
N TRP A 119 -5.67 -3.19 5.51
CA TRP A 119 -5.51 -2.22 6.59
C TRP A 119 -6.07 -2.73 7.92
N CYS A 120 -7.26 -3.32 7.89
CA CYS A 120 -7.87 -3.93 9.08
C CYS A 120 -7.03 -5.10 9.64
N ALA A 121 -6.45 -5.93 8.77
CA ALA A 121 -5.60 -7.05 9.20
C ALA A 121 -4.30 -6.53 9.84
N THR A 122 -3.67 -5.52 9.24
CA THR A 122 -2.48 -4.84 9.76
C THR A 122 -2.69 -4.27 11.15
N LEU A 123 -3.81 -3.57 11.38
CA LEU A 123 -4.11 -3.01 12.71
C LEU A 123 -4.35 -4.08 13.79
N ALA A 124 -4.70 -5.30 13.38
CA ALA A 124 -4.91 -6.44 14.28
C ALA A 124 -3.63 -7.27 14.52
N ASP A 125 -2.65 -7.19 13.61
CA ASP A 125 -1.40 -7.97 13.67
C ASP A 125 -0.29 -7.19 14.39
N PRO A 126 0.20 -7.64 15.55
CA PRO A 126 1.26 -6.95 16.28
C PRO A 126 2.61 -6.93 15.58
N ALA A 127 2.85 -7.79 14.58
CA ALA A 127 4.11 -7.84 13.84
C ALA A 127 4.11 -6.98 12.56
N ALA A 128 2.95 -6.48 12.15
CA ALA A 128 2.84 -5.70 10.92
C ALA A 128 3.43 -4.29 11.07
N ASN A 129 3.95 -3.73 9.98
CA ASN A 129 4.39 -2.34 9.93
C ASN A 129 3.22 -1.44 9.47
N ALA A 130 2.45 -0.90 10.43
CA ALA A 130 1.28 -0.09 10.09
C ALA A 130 1.62 1.21 9.35
N ALA A 131 2.78 1.82 9.58
CA ALA A 131 3.17 3.05 8.87
C ALA A 131 3.41 2.79 7.37
N ASP A 132 4.13 1.72 7.03
CA ASP A 132 4.38 1.31 5.64
C ASP A 132 3.08 0.91 4.90
N VAL A 133 2.19 0.20 5.59
CA VAL A 133 0.88 -0.15 5.01
C VAL A 133 0.02 1.10 4.83
N LEU A 134 -0.03 2.00 5.81
CA LEU A 134 -0.74 3.29 5.69
C LEU A 134 -0.23 4.07 4.48
N GLU A 135 1.08 4.17 4.33
CA GLU A 135 1.72 4.81 3.17
C GLU A 135 1.23 4.19 1.86
N THR A 136 1.32 2.86 1.78
CA THR A 136 0.91 2.09 0.60
C THR A 136 -0.55 2.33 0.23
N VAL A 137 -1.48 2.16 1.18
CA VAL A 137 -2.91 2.31 0.89
C VAL A 137 -3.29 3.77 0.62
N SER A 138 -2.62 4.73 1.26
CA SER A 138 -2.86 6.16 1.04
C SER A 138 -2.44 6.57 -0.36
N VAL A 139 -1.25 6.17 -0.81
CA VAL A 139 -0.73 6.45 -2.14
C VAL A 139 -1.59 5.79 -3.21
N ALA A 140 -1.95 4.52 -3.01
CA ALA A 140 -2.79 3.80 -3.95
C ALA A 140 -4.15 4.50 -4.15
N THR A 141 -4.66 5.18 -3.12
CA THR A 141 -6.01 5.78 -3.14
C THR A 141 -6.02 7.30 -3.22
N GLY A 142 -4.84 7.92 -3.25
CA GLY A 142 -4.66 9.37 -3.35
C GLY A 142 -5.04 10.15 -2.08
N THR A 143 -5.24 9.51 -0.94
CA THR A 143 -5.62 10.17 0.32
C THR A 143 -5.33 9.31 1.54
N ALA A 144 -4.88 9.92 2.65
CA ALA A 144 -4.69 9.26 3.93
C ALA A 144 -5.96 9.23 4.81
N THR A 145 -6.92 10.13 4.54
CA THR A 145 -8.05 10.43 5.42
C THR A 145 -8.87 9.22 5.88
N PRO A 146 -9.36 8.34 4.98
CA PRO A 146 -10.18 7.21 5.42
C PRO A 146 -9.39 6.22 6.28
N TRP A 147 -8.09 6.10 6.05
CA TRP A 147 -7.20 5.18 6.73
C TRP A 147 -6.85 5.65 8.14
N LEU A 148 -6.52 6.93 8.27
CA LEU A 148 -6.30 7.61 9.55
C LEU A 148 -7.57 7.58 10.41
N ARG A 149 -8.75 7.80 9.82
CA ARG A 149 -10.03 7.66 10.52
C ARG A 149 -10.24 6.26 11.05
N ALA A 150 -10.08 5.23 10.20
CA ALA A 150 -10.21 3.84 10.62
C ALA A 150 -9.20 3.47 11.73
N TRP A 151 -7.99 4.03 11.70
CA TRP A 151 -6.99 3.86 12.76
C TRP A 151 -7.48 4.46 14.08
N SER A 152 -7.98 5.69 14.06
CA SER A 152 -8.55 6.35 15.23
C SER A 152 -9.79 5.63 15.79
N GLU A 153 -10.57 4.96 14.96
CA GLU A 153 -11.74 4.21 15.43
C GLU A 153 -11.36 2.84 16.03
N THR A 154 -10.19 2.30 15.67
CA THR A 154 -9.73 0.98 16.12
C THR A 154 -8.99 1.08 17.45
N ARG A 155 -9.74 1.09 18.57
CA ARG A 155 -9.21 1.18 19.95
C ARG A 155 -8.83 -0.18 20.55
N THR A 156 -7.92 -0.88 19.88
CA THR A 156 -7.33 -2.12 20.41
C THR A 156 -5.90 -1.86 20.86
N PRO A 157 -5.37 -2.59 21.85
CA PRO A 157 -3.99 -2.40 22.30
C PRO A 157 -2.94 -2.54 21.18
N THR A 158 -3.21 -3.39 20.18
CA THR A 158 -2.33 -3.55 19.02
C THR A 158 -2.34 -2.31 18.12
N ALA A 159 -3.52 -1.82 17.75
CA ALA A 159 -3.65 -0.63 16.91
C ALA A 159 -3.09 0.63 17.59
N GLU A 160 -3.24 0.75 18.91
CA GLU A 160 -2.67 1.87 19.69
C GLU A 160 -1.13 1.81 19.73
N ARG A 161 -0.54 0.62 19.93
CA ARG A 161 0.93 0.48 19.85
C ARG A 161 1.48 0.85 18.47
N HIS A 162 0.79 0.42 17.42
CA HIS A 162 1.15 0.82 16.06
C HIS A 162 1.11 2.33 15.89
N LEU A 163 0.08 2.98 16.43
CA LEU A 163 -0.10 4.43 16.34
C LEU A 163 1.04 5.16 17.06
N THR A 164 1.29 4.80 18.32
CA THR A 164 2.37 5.42 19.11
C THR A 164 3.71 5.24 18.41
N ARG A 165 3.99 4.06 17.85
CA ARG A 165 5.21 3.82 17.07
C ARG A 165 5.29 4.72 15.83
N ALA A 166 4.25 4.75 15.01
CA ALA A 166 4.24 5.53 13.77
C ALA A 166 4.38 7.04 14.05
N VAL A 167 3.69 7.55 15.06
CA VAL A 167 3.82 8.95 15.48
C VAL A 167 5.24 9.26 15.96
N GLY A 168 5.86 8.37 16.73
CA GLY A 168 7.25 8.52 17.16
C GLY A 168 8.22 8.55 15.98
N ASP A 169 8.07 7.62 15.04
CA ASP A 169 8.90 7.56 13.83
C ASP A 169 8.74 8.83 12.99
N TRP A 170 7.51 9.31 12.79
CA TRP A 170 7.28 10.56 12.06
C TRP A 170 7.88 11.76 12.78
N LEU A 171 7.63 11.95 14.07
CA LEU A 171 8.18 13.10 14.80
C LEU A 171 9.71 13.13 14.80
N TYR A 172 10.36 11.95 14.80
CA TYR A 172 11.81 11.85 14.84
C TYR A 172 12.46 11.97 13.45
N TYR A 173 11.95 11.25 12.45
CA TYR A 173 12.58 11.15 11.12
C TYR A 173 11.94 12.07 10.08
N ASP A 174 10.66 12.39 10.21
CA ASP A 174 9.88 13.07 9.19
C ASP A 174 9.41 14.45 9.67
N ARG A 175 9.86 15.50 8.98
CA ARG A 175 9.37 16.86 9.26
C ARG A 175 7.88 16.93 8.93
N LEU A 176 7.02 16.82 9.95
CA LEU A 176 5.57 16.69 9.80
C LEU A 176 4.93 17.72 8.87
N PRO A 177 5.33 19.01 8.81
CA PRO A 177 4.76 19.94 7.82
C PRO A 177 5.07 19.57 6.36
N ASP A 178 6.20 18.91 6.11
CA ASP A 178 6.73 18.53 4.80
C ASP A 178 6.57 17.02 4.49
N LEU A 179 5.90 16.28 5.37
CA LEU A 179 5.75 14.83 5.25
C LEU A 179 4.98 14.47 3.96
N ARG A 180 5.57 13.56 3.21
CA ARG A 180 5.08 13.06 1.93
C ARG A 180 5.17 11.54 1.93
N LEU A 181 4.07 10.90 1.60
CA LEU A 181 3.93 9.46 1.43
C LEU A 181 4.20 9.07 -0.03
N GLY A 182 4.71 7.86 -0.23
CA GLY A 182 4.94 7.26 -1.54
C GLY A 182 6.41 7.09 -1.85
N PHE A 183 6.70 6.10 -2.70
CA PHE A 183 8.05 5.78 -3.13
C PHE A 183 8.74 6.97 -3.83
N HIS A 184 7.98 7.83 -4.50
CA HIS A 184 8.45 9.06 -5.13
C HIS A 184 8.11 10.32 -4.33
N ARG A 185 7.64 10.17 -3.08
CA ARG A 185 7.14 11.25 -2.20
C ARG A 185 6.01 12.06 -2.87
N GLU A 186 5.16 11.37 -3.60
CA GLU A 186 4.13 11.97 -4.46
C GLU A 186 2.91 12.49 -3.69
N LEU A 187 2.59 11.94 -2.52
CA LEU A 187 1.38 12.28 -1.75
C LEU A 187 1.72 13.18 -0.56
N PRO A 188 1.50 14.52 -0.63
CA PRO A 188 1.68 15.39 0.52
C PRO A 188 0.58 15.14 1.56
N VAL A 189 0.96 14.80 2.78
CA VAL A 189 0.03 14.51 3.89
C VAL A 189 0.38 15.24 5.17
N GLY A 190 1.46 16.01 5.18
CA GLY A 190 1.99 16.62 6.39
C GLY A 190 0.98 17.37 7.25
N PRO A 191 0.28 18.38 6.70
CA PRO A 191 -0.77 19.10 7.44
C PRO A 191 -1.92 18.19 7.91
N GLU A 192 -2.28 17.18 7.12
CA GLU A 192 -3.34 16.23 7.46
C GLU A 192 -2.93 15.34 8.65
N ILE A 193 -1.73 14.76 8.61
CA ILE A 193 -1.21 13.93 9.71
C ILE A 193 -0.98 14.79 10.95
N ALA A 194 -0.47 16.01 10.81
CA ALA A 194 -0.31 16.93 11.94
C ALA A 194 -1.66 17.23 12.63
N ALA A 195 -2.69 17.58 11.85
CA ALA A 195 -4.03 17.82 12.37
C ALA A 195 -4.65 16.55 12.99
N TRP A 196 -4.41 15.40 12.38
CA TRP A 196 -4.85 14.11 12.91
C TRP A 196 -4.20 13.80 14.26
N ILE A 197 -2.88 13.99 14.40
CA ILE A 197 -2.14 13.80 15.65
C ILE A 197 -2.67 14.74 16.74
N ALA A 198 -2.88 16.02 16.41
CA ALA A 198 -3.41 17.01 17.35
C ALA A 198 -4.82 16.67 17.86
N ALA A 199 -5.60 15.90 17.10
CA ALA A 199 -6.93 15.44 17.50
C ALA A 199 -6.93 14.11 18.28
N LEU A 200 -5.77 13.47 18.47
CA LEU A 200 -5.69 12.21 19.19
C LEU A 200 -5.89 12.40 20.70
N PRO A 201 -6.55 11.43 21.39
CA PRO A 201 -6.59 11.40 22.84
C PRO A 201 -5.17 11.47 23.46
N PRO A 202 -4.94 12.31 24.49
CA PRO A 202 -3.60 12.51 25.06
C PRO A 202 -2.90 11.25 25.57
N HIS A 203 -3.65 10.20 25.94
CA HIS A 203 -3.09 8.95 26.44
C HIS A 203 -2.43 8.08 25.35
N LEU A 204 -2.64 8.40 24.07
CA LEU A 204 -2.01 7.70 22.94
C LEU A 204 -0.64 8.28 22.56
N LEU A 205 -0.34 9.44 23.12
CA LEU A 205 0.91 10.16 22.91
C LEU A 205 1.73 10.09 24.20
N ASP A 206 2.98 9.65 24.09
CA ASP A 206 3.88 9.70 25.24
C ASP A 206 4.28 11.16 25.58
N GLU A 207 5.00 11.36 26.69
CA GLU A 207 5.43 12.69 27.12
C GLU A 207 6.39 13.35 26.12
N GLU A 208 7.26 12.56 25.49
CA GLU A 208 8.23 13.07 24.51
C GLU A 208 7.51 13.54 23.25
N GLN A 209 6.58 12.74 22.73
CA GLN A 209 5.75 13.06 21.57
C GLN A 209 4.94 14.33 21.77
N ARG A 210 4.34 14.50 22.96
CA ARG A 210 3.62 15.73 23.32
C ARG A 210 4.55 16.93 23.35
N SER A 211 5.72 16.81 24.00
CA SER A 211 6.70 17.89 24.04
C SER A 211 7.21 18.30 22.64
N TRP A 212 7.39 17.34 21.74
CA TRP A 212 7.77 17.61 20.35
C TRP A 212 6.69 18.35 19.58
N LEU A 213 5.42 17.97 19.77
CA LEU A 213 4.30 18.66 19.14
C LEU A 213 4.20 20.11 19.61
N ASP A 214 4.33 20.37 20.91
CA ASP A 214 4.34 21.73 21.45
C ASP A 214 5.50 22.54 20.85
N LEU A 215 6.72 22.00 20.78
CA LEU A 215 7.88 22.71 20.22
C LEU A 215 7.74 23.04 18.72
N VAL A 216 7.11 22.15 17.94
CA VAL A 216 6.97 22.30 16.50
C VAL A 216 5.76 23.15 16.12
N TYR A 217 4.69 23.12 16.92
CA TYR A 217 3.39 23.74 16.57
C TYR A 217 2.98 24.93 17.45
N ASP A 218 3.54 25.17 18.64
CA ASP A 218 3.29 26.40 19.44
C ASP A 218 4.20 27.60 19.06
N ARG A 219 4.86 27.55 17.89
CA ARG A 219 5.64 28.69 17.35
C ARG A 219 4.90 29.53 16.30
N THR A 220 3.57 29.58 16.38
CA THR A 220 2.72 30.55 15.64
C THR A 220 2.07 31.53 16.58
#